data_AF-A0A964LNC3-F1
#
_entry.id   AF-A0A964LNC3-F1
#
_cell.length_a   1.000
_cell.length_b   1.000
_cell.length_c   1.000
_cell.angle_alpha   90.00
_cell.angle_beta   90.00
_cell.angle_gamma   90.00
#
_symmetry.space_group_name_H-M   'P 1'
#
loop_
_entity.id
_entity.type
_entity.pdbx_description
1 polymer ?
#
loop_
_entity_poly.entity_id
_entity_poly.type
_entity_poly.pdbx_seq_one_letter_code
_entity_poly.pdbx_strand_id
1 'polypeptide(L)'
;MHAHATEGHAAGDHSHPTPALYLKVAVVLFVLTALEVLAYEVGRRPTWPLHALVEPLVVPILLILSAAKFALVAMFYMHLKQDSKLFTNLFVWPIILAAAVIMGLIVLEILWLKASF
;
A
#
# COMPACT_ATOMS: atom_id res chain seq x y z
N MET A 1 1.56 2.06 67.89
CA MET A 1 0.65 1.55 66.85
C MET A 1 1.11 2.11 65.52
N HIS A 2 1.90 1.35 64.76
CA HIS A 2 2.28 1.69 63.39
C HIS A 2 1.12 1.32 62.46
N ALA A 3 0.59 2.30 61.75
CA ALA A 3 -0.35 2.09 60.66
C ALA A 3 0.42 2.04 59.34
N HIS A 4 0.77 0.83 58.92
CA HIS A 4 1.04 0.53 57.52
C HIS A 4 -0.33 0.39 56.82
N ALA A 5 -0.67 1.36 55.97
CA ALA A 5 -1.81 1.24 55.07
C ALA A 5 -1.42 1.78 53.69
N THR A 6 -1.16 0.81 52.81
CA THR A 6 -1.38 0.85 51.36
C THR A 6 -0.41 1.66 50.50
N GLU A 7 0.75 1.07 50.22
CA GLU A 7 1.28 1.09 48.85
C GLU A 7 0.27 0.38 47.95
N GLY A 8 -0.17 1.04 46.88
CA GLY A 8 -1.25 0.56 46.03
C GLY A 8 -1.18 1.13 44.63
N HIS A 9 -0.03 0.94 43.98
CA HIS A 9 0.18 0.96 42.53
C HIS A 9 -0.19 2.27 41.81
N ALA A 10 0.85 3.07 41.59
CA ALA A 10 1.06 3.68 40.30
C ALA A 10 0.73 2.66 39.20
N ALA A 11 -0.38 2.84 38.50
CA ALA A 11 -0.60 2.18 37.22
C ALA A 11 0.46 2.78 36.27
N GLY A 12 1.65 2.19 36.14
CA GLY A 12 1.81 0.87 35.53
C GLY A 12 1.51 1.07 34.05
N ASP A 13 2.35 1.82 33.34
CA ASP A 13 3.45 1.23 32.56
C ASP A 13 3.13 -0.18 32.02
N HIS A 14 2.02 -0.27 31.28
CA HIS A 14 1.77 -1.35 30.36
C HIS A 14 2.20 -0.91 28.96
N SER A 15 3.52 -0.97 28.80
CA SER A 15 4.26 -1.14 27.56
C SER A 15 3.68 -2.29 26.70
N HIS A 16 2.52 -2.07 26.08
CA HIS A 16 2.02 -2.86 24.94
C HIS A 16 2.24 -2.03 23.67
N PRO A 17 3.32 -2.30 22.91
CA PRO A 17 3.58 -1.56 21.69
C PRO A 17 2.45 -1.79 20.68
N THR A 18 2.05 -0.67 20.05
CA THR A 18 1.66 -0.57 18.64
C THR A 18 0.21 -0.66 18.12
N PRO A 19 -0.90 -0.81 18.87
CA PRO A 19 -2.24 -0.71 18.25
C PRO A 19 -2.50 0.64 17.54
N ALA A 20 -1.99 1.74 18.13
CA ALA A 20 -2.15 3.08 17.59
C ALA A 20 -1.39 3.30 16.26
N LEU A 21 -0.28 2.57 16.04
CA LEU A 21 0.49 2.68 14.79
C LEU A 21 -0.25 2.00 13.64
N TYR A 22 -0.80 0.81 13.86
CA TYR A 22 -1.63 0.11 12.86
C TYR A 22 -2.88 0.91 12.52
N LEU A 23 -3.54 1.51 13.51
CA LEU A 23 -4.70 2.36 13.27
C LEU A 23 -4.34 3.57 12.38
N LYS A 24 -3.20 4.22 12.63
CA LYS A 24 -2.72 5.32 11.79
C LYS A 24 -2.46 4.88 10.34
N VAL A 25 -1.83 3.72 10.16
CA VAL A 25 -1.59 3.13 8.83
C VAL A 25 -2.90 2.77 8.13
N ALA A 26 -3.86 2.21 8.87
CA ALA A 26 -5.19 1.87 8.35
C ALA A 26 -5.95 3.13 7.86
N VAL A 27 -5.88 4.23 8.61
CA VAL A 27 -6.47 5.52 8.18
C VAL A 27 -5.79 6.04 6.91
N VAL A 28 -4.46 5.96 6.80
CA VAL A 28 -3.74 6.36 5.57
C VAL A 28 -4.17 5.49 4.39
N LEU A 29 -4.27 4.17 4.56
CA LEU A 29 -4.75 3.24 3.53
C LEU A 29 -6.19 3.54 3.10
N PHE A 30 -7.04 3.88 4.06
CA PHE A 30 -8.43 4.27 3.79
C PHE A 30 -8.49 5.56 2.95
N VAL A 31 -7.73 6.59 3.33
CA VAL A 31 -7.65 7.84 2.56
C VAL A 31 -7.09 7.61 1.16
N LEU A 32 -6.03 6.82 1.02
CA LEU A 32 -5.49 6.43 -0.30
C LEU A 32 -6.55 5.69 -1.14
N THR A 33 -7.40 4.90 -0.50
CA THR A 33 -8.49 4.18 -1.20
C THR A 33 -9.59 5.12 -1.64
N ALA A 34 -10.00 6.07 -0.80
CA ALA A 34 -10.93 7.12 -1.20
C ALA A 34 -10.38 7.97 -2.36
N LEU A 35 -9.10 8.35 -2.31
CA LEU A 35 -8.44 9.08 -3.39
C LEU A 35 -8.37 8.29 -4.69
N GLU A 36 -8.13 6.98 -4.63
CA GLU A 36 -8.13 6.11 -5.80
C GLU A 36 -9.50 6.02 -6.46
N VAL A 37 -10.56 5.81 -5.66
CA VAL A 37 -11.95 5.79 -6.16
C VAL A 37 -12.32 7.15 -6.76
N LEU A 38 -11.91 8.25 -6.11
CA LEU A 38 -12.14 9.60 -6.63
C LEU A 38 -11.41 9.83 -7.96
N ALA A 39 -10.14 9.42 -8.07
CA ALA A 39 -9.36 9.54 -9.30
C ALA A 39 -9.96 8.70 -10.44
N TYR A 40 -10.41 7.48 -10.15
CA TYR A 40 -11.12 6.63 -11.09
C TYR A 40 -12.42 7.28 -11.57
N GLU A 41 -13.23 7.79 -10.65
CA GLU A 41 -14.52 8.41 -10.98
C GLU A 41 -14.33 9.69 -11.80
N VAL A 42 -13.36 10.54 -11.45
CA VAL A 42 -13.04 11.79 -12.18
C VAL A 42 -12.49 11.51 -13.57
N GLY A 43 -11.61 10.51 -13.71
CA GLY A 43 -11.04 10.14 -15.01
C GLY A 43 -12.00 9.38 -15.93
N ARG A 44 -13.05 8.74 -15.37
CA ARG A 44 -14.03 7.98 -16.15
C ARG A 44 -15.33 8.74 -16.42
N ARG A 45 -15.69 9.74 -15.62
CA ARG A 45 -16.89 10.56 -15.86
C ARG A 45 -16.61 11.71 -16.82
N PRO A 46 -17.20 11.72 -18.03
CA PRO A 46 -17.01 12.79 -19.00
C PRO A 46 -17.63 14.14 -18.57
N THR A 47 -18.48 14.15 -17.55
CA THR A 47 -19.14 15.37 -17.03
C THR A 47 -18.23 16.22 -16.13
N TRP A 48 -17.07 15.71 -15.70
CA TRP A 48 -16.20 16.42 -14.77
C TRP A 48 -15.21 17.35 -15.50
N PRO A 49 -14.97 18.59 -15.02
CA PRO A 49 -14.15 19.59 -15.72
C PRO A 49 -12.67 19.19 -15.89
N LEU A 50 -12.19 18.18 -15.16
CA LEU A 50 -10.81 17.68 -15.21
C LEU A 50 -10.65 16.39 -16.03
N HIS A 51 -11.74 15.87 -16.63
CA HIS A 51 -11.75 14.59 -17.33
C HIS A 51 -10.68 14.48 -18.42
N ALA A 52 -10.58 15.49 -19.29
CA ALA A 52 -9.67 15.47 -20.44
C ALA A 52 -8.17 15.35 -20.05
N LEU A 53 -7.80 15.78 -18.84
CA LEU A 53 -6.44 15.65 -18.33
C LEU A 53 -6.24 14.31 -17.60
N VAL A 54 -7.27 13.82 -16.91
CA VAL A 54 -7.18 12.64 -16.05
C VAL A 54 -7.43 11.34 -16.83
N GLU A 55 -8.22 11.34 -17.89
CA GLU A 55 -8.55 10.16 -18.71
C GLU A 55 -7.31 9.36 -19.17
N PRO A 56 -6.30 9.95 -19.85
CA PRO A 56 -5.12 9.19 -20.27
C PRO A 56 -4.19 8.81 -19.09
N LEU A 57 -4.26 9.56 -17.99
CA LEU A 57 -3.42 9.39 -16.82
C LEU A 57 -4.07 8.51 -15.73
N VAL A 58 -5.33 8.13 -15.89
CA VAL A 58 -6.06 7.39 -14.85
C VAL A 58 -5.41 6.03 -14.61
N VAL A 59 -5.03 5.33 -15.69
CA VAL A 59 -4.38 4.01 -15.60
C VAL A 59 -3.06 4.08 -14.82
N PRO A 60 -2.08 4.95 -15.17
CA PRO A 60 -0.83 5.02 -14.41
C PRO A 60 -1.03 5.55 -12.98
N ILE A 61 -1.97 6.49 -12.73
CA ILE A 61 -2.26 6.99 -11.38
C ILE A 61 -2.78 5.86 -10.49
N LEU A 62 -3.76 5.08 -10.98
CA LEU A 62 -4.34 3.98 -10.23
C LEU A 62 -3.32 2.87 -9.97
N LEU A 63 -2.44 2.58 -10.93
CA LEU A 63 -1.32 1.65 -10.74
C LEU A 63 -0.38 2.11 -9.62
N ILE A 64 0.02 3.39 -9.62
CA ILE A 64 0.92 3.93 -8.59
C ILE A 64 0.24 3.89 -7.22
N LEU A 65 -1.03 4.29 -7.12
CA LEU A 65 -1.79 4.26 -5.87
C LEU A 65 -1.96 2.82 -5.34
N SER A 66 -2.25 1.86 -6.22
CA SER A 66 -2.35 0.45 -5.87
C SER A 66 -1.01 -0.11 -5.39
N ALA A 67 0.08 0.19 -6.09
CA ALA A 67 1.43 -0.23 -5.70
C ALA A 67 1.84 0.38 -4.35
N ALA A 68 1.54 1.66 -4.12
CA ALA A 68 1.83 2.34 -2.86
C ALA A 68 1.08 1.71 -1.67
N LYS A 69 -0.21 1.40 -1.83
CA LYS A 69 -1.00 0.70 -0.81
C LYS A 69 -0.43 -0.68 -0.52
N PHE A 70 -0.13 -1.45 -1.57
CA PHE A 70 0.46 -2.78 -1.43
C PHE A 70 1.80 -2.71 -0.67
N ALA A 71 2.65 -1.74 -0.99
CA ALA A 71 3.91 -1.53 -0.26
C ALA A 71 3.68 -1.12 1.20
N LEU A 72 2.71 -0.25 1.48
CA LEU A 72 2.33 0.14 2.86
C LEU A 72 1.84 -1.06 3.68
N VAL A 73 0.97 -1.88 3.10
CA VAL A 73 0.48 -3.12 3.74
C VAL A 73 1.63 -4.11 3.95
N ALA A 74 2.48 -4.31 2.95
CA ALA A 74 3.62 -5.22 3.06
C ALA A 74 4.62 -4.78 4.15
N MET A 75 4.96 -3.49 4.20
CA MET A 75 5.93 -2.97 5.17
C MET A 75 5.39 -2.97 6.61
N PHE A 76 4.14 -2.55 6.82
CA PHE A 76 3.59 -2.33 8.16
C PHE A 76 2.67 -3.45 8.65
N TYR A 77 1.83 -4.04 7.78
CA TYR A 77 0.88 -5.10 8.17
C TYR A 77 1.45 -6.51 8.02
N MET A 78 2.32 -6.76 7.04
CA MET A 78 3.02 -8.05 6.91
C MET A 78 4.34 -8.12 7.69
N HIS A 79 4.59 -7.16 8.58
CA HIS A 79 5.74 -7.11 9.49
C HIS A 79 7.12 -7.04 8.83
N LEU A 80 7.24 -6.82 7.51
CA LEU A 80 8.56 -6.72 6.83
C LEU A 80 9.49 -5.64 7.41
N LYS A 81 8.94 -4.57 7.98
CA LYS A 81 9.73 -3.53 8.68
C LYS A 81 10.23 -3.98 10.06
N GLN A 82 9.59 -4.95 10.68
CA GLN A 82 9.88 -5.43 12.04
C GLN A 82 10.55 -6.81 12.04
N ASP A 83 10.54 -7.51 10.91
CA ASP A 83 11.07 -8.87 10.75
C ASP A 83 12.42 -8.89 9.99
N SER A 84 13.07 -10.04 9.96
CA SER A 84 14.38 -10.23 9.33
C SER A 84 14.34 -10.01 7.80
N LYS A 85 15.47 -9.57 7.21
CA LYS A 85 15.62 -9.30 5.76
C LYS A 85 15.24 -10.47 4.85
N LEU A 86 15.10 -11.68 5.39
CA LEU A 86 14.67 -12.88 4.66
C LEU A 86 13.23 -12.75 4.15
N PHE A 87 12.30 -12.21 4.96
CA PHE A 87 10.92 -12.03 4.53
C PHE A 87 10.80 -10.94 3.45
N THR A 88 11.61 -9.89 3.54
CA THR A 88 11.67 -8.84 2.52
C THR A 88 12.18 -9.39 1.20
N ASN A 89 13.25 -10.21 1.22
CA ASN A 89 13.74 -10.85 0.00
C ASN A 89 12.70 -11.83 -0.59
N LEU A 90 12.03 -12.65 0.23
CA LEU A 90 11.01 -13.58 -0.24
C LEU A 90 9.82 -12.87 -0.89
N PHE A 91 9.51 -11.65 -0.47
CA PHE A 91 8.44 -10.83 -1.05
C PHE A 91 8.88 -10.07 -2.31
N VAL A 92 10.13 -9.61 -2.35
CA VAL A 92 10.66 -8.83 -3.49
C VAL A 92 10.96 -9.72 -4.69
N TRP A 93 11.46 -10.95 -4.50
CA TRP A 93 11.73 -11.91 -5.58
C TRP A 93 10.53 -12.17 -6.51
N PRO A 94 9.33 -12.53 -6.00
CA PRO A 94 8.16 -12.75 -6.84
C PRO A 94 7.66 -11.46 -7.50
N ILE A 95 7.85 -10.28 -6.90
CA ILE A 95 7.52 -8.99 -7.55
C ILE A 95 8.43 -8.75 -8.75
N ILE A 96 9.74 -8.99 -8.62
CA ILE A 96 10.70 -8.87 -9.72
C ILE A 96 10.35 -9.87 -10.82
N LEU A 97 10.07 -11.12 -10.46
CA LEU A 97 9.65 -12.15 -11.42
C LEU A 97 8.35 -11.76 -12.14
N ALA A 98 7.33 -11.30 -11.41
CA ALA A 98 6.08 -10.84 -12.00
C ALA A 98 6.29 -9.66 -12.95
N ALA A 99 7.10 -8.67 -12.57
CA ALA A 99 7.44 -7.53 -13.42
C ALA A 99 8.19 -7.98 -14.69
N ALA A 100 9.14 -8.92 -14.56
CA ALA A 100 9.87 -9.48 -15.70
C ALA A 100 8.94 -10.22 -16.67
N VAL A 101 7.98 -11.00 -16.16
CA VAL A 101 6.98 -11.70 -16.98
C VAL A 101 6.08 -10.70 -17.70
N ILE A 102 5.55 -9.68 -17.01
CA ILE A 102 4.70 -8.64 -17.61
C ILE A 102 5.46 -7.90 -18.71
N MET A 103 6.72 -7.51 -18.46
CA MET A 103 7.57 -6.88 -19.46
C MET A 103 7.81 -7.78 -20.66
N GLY A 104 8.06 -9.07 -20.44
CA GLY A 104 8.21 -10.06 -21.51
C GLY A 104 6.97 -10.19 -22.38
N LEU A 105 5.78 -10.20 -21.76
CA LEU A 105 4.50 -10.23 -22.48
C LEU A 105 4.28 -8.95 -23.30
N ILE A 106 4.53 -7.78 -22.73
CA ILE A 106 4.41 -6.50 -23.47
C ILE A 106 5.35 -6.48 -24.68
N VAL A 107 6.60 -6.91 -24.52
CA VAL A 107 7.56 -6.99 -25.63
C VAL A 107 7.10 -7.98 -26.69
N LEU A 108 6.58 -9.13 -26.29
CA LEU A 108 6.05 -10.14 -27.21
C LEU A 108 4.87 -9.58 -28.03
N GLU A 109 3.91 -8.92 -27.38
CA GLU A 109 2.78 -8.26 -28.05
C GLU A 109 3.26 -7.21 -29.06
N ILE A 110 4.22 -6.36 -28.67
CA ILE A 110 4.79 -5.33 -29.56
C ILE A 110 5.52 -5.95 -30.76
N LEU A 111 6.30 -7.01 -30.55
CA LEU A 111 7.00 -7.73 -31.61
C LEU A 111 6.02 -8.41 -32.56
N TRP A 112 4.97 -9.03 -32.02
CA TRP A 112 3.93 -9.69 -32.79
C TRP A 112 3.12 -8.70 -33.62
N LEU A 113 2.72 -7.56 -33.03
CA LEU A 113 2.08 -6.45 -33.75
C LEU A 113 2.94 -5.96 -34.91
N LYS A 114 4.26 -5.80 -34.70
CA LYS A 114 5.17 -5.32 -35.75
C LYS A 114 5.44 -6.35 -36.86
N ALA A 115 5.26 -7.64 -36.59
CA ALA A 115 5.39 -8.70 -37.60
C ALA A 115 4.08 -8.93 -38.39
N SER A 116 2.95 -8.41 -37.89
CA SER A 116 1.61 -8.53 -38.51
C SER A 116 1.26 -7.37 -39.46
N PHE A 117 2.13 -6.37 -39.63
CA PHE A 117 2.03 -5.26 -40.59
C PHE A 117 3.26 -5.24 -41.50
#